data_AF-A0AA96TCB4-F1
#
_entry.id   AF-A0AA96TCB4-F1
#
_cell.length_a   1.000
_cell.length_b   1.000
_cell.length_c   1.000
_cell.angle_alpha   90.00
_cell.angle_beta   90.00
_cell.angle_gamma   90.00
#
_symmetry.space_group_name_H-M   'P 1'
#
loop_
_entity.id
_entity.type
_entity.pdbx_description
1 polymer ?
#
loop_
_entity_poly.entity_id
_entity_poly.type
_entity_poly.pdbx_seq_one_letter_code
_entity_poly.pdbx_strand_id
1 'polypeptide(L)' 'MVRSRKSFTGSEKLTPTILNDMVNAVYVHAPDKSSGHRVQDVTISYNYIGILPANLLYDVMNGKAA' A
#
# COMPACT_ATOMS: atom_id res chain seq x y z
N MET A 1 22.24 12.58 15.19
CA MET A 1 21.54 12.67 13.89
C MET A 1 20.05 12.47 14.13
N VAL A 2 19.30 13.56 14.28
CA VAL A 2 17.86 13.50 14.55
C VAL A 2 17.16 13.30 13.20
N ARG A 3 16.70 12.08 12.91
CA ARG A 3 15.85 11.83 11.73
C ARG A 3 14.52 12.52 11.98
N SER A 4 14.30 13.65 11.31
CA SER A 4 13.00 14.33 11.28
C SER A 4 11.98 13.40 10.62
N ARG A 5 11.10 12.80 11.43
CA ARG A 5 9.88 12.17 10.92
C ARG A 5 8.92 13.29 10.59
N LYS A 6 8.76 13.58 9.30
CA LYS A 6 7.65 14.39 8.81
C LYS A 6 6.39 13.54 8.96
N SER A 7 5.76 13.60 10.14
CA SER A 7 4.46 13.00 10.37
C SER A 7 3.46 13.83 9.57
N PHE A 8 2.91 13.25 8.50
CA PHE A 8 1.73 13.77 7.82
C PHE A 8 0.53 13.62 8.77
N THR A 9 0.49 14.44 9.82
CA THR A 9 -0.72 14.73 10.60
C THR A 9 -1.53 15.77 9.84
N GLY A 10 -1.84 15.47 8.59
CA GLY A 10 -2.91 16.12 7.87
C GLY A 10 -4.10 15.20 8.04
N SER A 11 -5.16 15.68 8.69
CA SER A 11 -6.48 15.04 8.74
C SER A 11 -7.15 15.04 7.36
N GLU A 12 -6.40 14.72 6.30
CA GLU A 12 -6.92 14.38 4.98
C GLU A 12 -7.08 12.88 4.97
N LYS A 13 -8.34 12.43 4.85
CA LYS A 13 -8.63 11.02 4.60
C LYS A 13 -7.76 10.56 3.43
N LEU A 14 -7.04 9.46 3.60
CA LEU A 14 -6.38 8.76 2.52
C LEU A 14 -7.45 8.39 1.49
N THR A 15 -7.58 9.20 0.45
CA THR A 15 -8.45 8.90 -0.67
C THR A 15 -7.74 7.92 -1.60
N PRO A 16 -8.48 7.11 -2.38
CA PRO A 16 -7.87 6.25 -3.40
C PRO A 16 -6.94 7.02 -4.35
N THR A 17 -7.27 8.27 -4.66
CA THR A 17 -6.44 9.15 -5.50
C THR A 17 -5.10 9.46 -4.85
N ILE A 18 -5.09 9.85 -3.58
CA ILE A 18 -3.86 10.14 -2.82
C ILE A 18 -2.99 8.87 -2.71
N LEU A 19 -3.59 7.70 -2.49
CA LEU A 19 -2.85 6.44 -2.45
C LEU A 19 -2.15 6.14 -3.77
N ASN A 20 -2.84 6.32 -4.91
CA ASN A 20 -2.24 6.14 -6.22
C ASN A 20 -1.05 7.08 -6.45
N ASP A 21 -1.19 8.35 -6.08
CA ASP A 21 -0.12 9.35 -6.20
C ASP A 21 1.08 9.03 -5.29
N MET A 22 0.85 8.29 -4.20
CA MET A 22 1.89 7.89 -3.26
C MET A 22 2.63 6.61 -3.67
N VAL A 23 2.27 5.90 -4.73
CA VAL A 23 2.99 4.67 -5.13
C VAL A 23 4.45 4.98 -5.45
N ASN A 24 5.36 4.30 -4.76
CA ASN A 24 6.81 4.40 -4.96
C ASN A 24 7.33 3.27 -5.86
N ALA A 25 6.89 2.03 -5.59
CA ALA A 25 7.33 0.87 -6.36
C ALA A 25 6.26 -0.23 -6.35
N VAL A 26 6.20 -1.00 -7.44
CA VAL A 26 5.36 -2.18 -7.57
C VAL A 26 6.26 -3.37 -7.87
N TYR A 27 6.29 -4.34 -6.96
CA TYR A 27 7.04 -5.58 -7.10
C TYR A 27 6.09 -6.71 -7.51
N VAL A 28 6.36 -7.32 -8.66
CA VAL A 28 5.57 -8.43 -9.18
C VAL A 28 6.36 -9.71 -8.96
N HIS A 29 5.78 -10.66 -8.23
CA HIS A 29 6.42 -11.93 -7.93
C HIS A 29 6.23 -12.92 -9.08
N ALA A 30 6.98 -14.02 -9.05
CA ALA A 30 6.79 -15.09 -10.01
C ALA A 30 5.35 -15.64 -9.90
N PRO A 31 4.70 -15.98 -11.02
CA PRO A 31 3.35 -16.53 -10.99
C PRO A 31 3.37 -17.93 -10.36
N ASP A 32 2.50 -18.17 -9.40
CA ASP A 32 2.18 -19.49 -8.86
C ASP A 32 1.09 -20.17 -9.71
N LYS A 33 1.23 -21.49 -9.89
CA LYS A 33 0.28 -22.36 -10.60
C LYS A 33 -0.04 -23.65 -9.84
N SER A 34 0.41 -23.76 -8.58
CA SER A 34 0.24 -24.95 -7.74
C SER A 34 -1.21 -25.41 -7.59
N SER A 35 -2.18 -24.49 -7.68
CA SER A 35 -3.62 -24.76 -7.57
C SER A 35 -4.34 -25.10 -8.89
N GLY A 36 -3.62 -25.16 -10.01
CA GLY A 36 -4.21 -25.27 -11.35
C GLY A 36 -4.73 -23.94 -11.92
N HIS A 37 -4.75 -22.88 -11.10
CA HIS A 37 -5.01 -21.50 -11.51
C HIS A 37 -3.74 -20.67 -11.42
N ARG A 38 -3.61 -19.66 -12.29
CA ARG A 38 -2.48 -18.72 -12.24
C ARG A 38 -2.75 -17.66 -11.18
N VAL A 39 -1.94 -17.62 -10.14
CA VAL A 39 -1.92 -16.59 -9.09
C VAL A 39 -0.62 -15.81 -9.21
N GLN A 40 -0.63 -14.50 -9.02
CA GLN A 40 0.59 -13.71 -9.03
C GLN A 40 0.51 -12.68 -7.92
N ASP A 41 1.43 -12.79 -6.97
CA ASP A 41 1.49 -11.86 -5.87
C ASP A 41 2.10 -10.54 -6.32
N VAL A 42 1.56 -9.44 -5.77
CA VAL A 42 2.04 -8.09 -6.02
C VAL A 42 2.25 -7.40 -4.67
N THR A 43 3.39 -6.74 -4.52
CA THR A 43 3.70 -5.90 -3.36
C THR A 43 3.83 -4.46 -3.80
N ILE A 44 3.06 -3.57 -3.17
CA ILE A 44 3.08 -2.13 -3.46
C ILE A 44 3.77 -1.41 -2.30
N SER A 45 4.80 -0.64 -2.62
CA SER A 45 5.44 0.29 -1.69
C SER A 45 4.92 1.69 -1.94
N TYR A 46 4.59 2.41 -0.88
CA TYR A 46 4.17 3.81 -0.93
C TYR A 46 5.26 4.72 -0.37
N ASN A 47 5.38 5.90 -0.94
CA ASN A 47 6.20 7.00 -0.46
C ASN A 47 5.81 7.31 1.00
N TYR A 48 6.79 7.52 1.86
CA TYR A 48 6.65 7.85 3.29
C TYR A 48 6.07 6.76 4.21
N ILE A 49 5.34 5.77 3.69
CA ILE A 49 4.70 4.70 4.48
C ILE A 49 5.46 3.35 4.36
N GLY A 50 6.10 3.09 3.22
CA GLY A 50 6.73 1.79 2.95
C GLY A 50 5.73 0.76 2.41
N ILE A 51 5.88 -0.52 2.77
CA ILE A 51 4.96 -1.59 2.34
C ILE A 51 3.73 -1.60 3.25
N LEU A 52 2.56 -1.43 2.65
CA LEU A 52 1.28 -1.51 3.36
C LEU A 52 0.75 -2.96 3.35
N PRO A 53 0.33 -3.52 4.50
CA PRO A 53 -0.38 -4.79 4.56
C PRO A 53 -1.68 -4.74 3.74
N ALA A 54 -1.98 -5.81 2.99
CA ALA A 54 -3.13 -5.85 2.07
C ALA A 54 -4.49 -5.66 2.77
N ASN A 55 -4.64 -6.17 4.00
CA ASN A 55 -5.84 -5.98 4.82
C ASN A 55 -6.05 -4.50 5.19
N LEU A 56 -4.99 -3.79 5.55
CA LEU A 56 -5.07 -2.37 5.88
C LEU A 56 -5.38 -1.53 4.64
N LEU A 57 -4.83 -1.89 3.48
CA LEU A 57 -5.20 -1.25 2.21
C LEU A 57 -6.69 -1.44 1.91
N TYR A 58 -7.22 -2.66 2.10
CA TYR A 58 -8.64 -2.94 1.92
C TYR A 58 -9.50 -2.08 2.85
N ASP A 59 -9.12 -1.95 4.12
CA ASP A 59 -9.88 -1.13 5.07
C ASP A 59 -9.82 0.37 4.74
N VAL A 60 -8.68 0.89 4.29
CA VAL A 60 -8.54 2.29 3.86
C VAL A 60 -9.36 2.56 2.60
N MET A 61 -9.30 1.69 1.59
CA MET A 61 -10.04 1.83 0.33
C MET A 61 -11.56 1.77 0.55
N ASN A 62 -12.02 1.01 1.54
CA ASN A 62 -13.44 0.87 1.86
C ASN A 62 -13.91 1.81 2.99
N GLY A 63 -13.05 2.73 3.45
CA GLY A 63 -13.39 3.68 4.52
C GLY A 63 -13.69 3.03 5.87
N LYS A 64 -13.20 1.80 6.08
CA LYS A 64 -13.31 1.03 7.33
C LYS A 64 -12.19 1.32 8.33
N ALA A 65 -11.06 1.85 7.87
CA ALA A 65 -10.02 2.38 8.75
C ALA A 65 -10.45 3.77 9.26
N ALA A 66 -10.88 3.85 10.52
CA ALA A 66 -11.26 5.08 11.23
C ALA A 66 -10.20 5.45 12.28
#